data_AF-T1AL30-F1
#
_entry.id   AF-T1AL30-F1
#
_cell.length_a   1.000
_cell.length_b   1.000
_cell.length_c   1.000
_cell.angle_alpha   90.00
_cell.angle_beta   90.00
_cell.angle_gamma   90.00
#
_symmetry.space_group_name_H-M   'P 1'
#
loop_
_entity.id
_entity.type
_entity.pdbx_description
1 polymer ?
#
loop_
_entity_poly.entity_id
_entity_poly.type
_entity_poly.pdbx_seq_one_letter_code
_entity_poly.pdbx_strand_id
1 'polypeptide(L)'
;TLGHYDRIITRGTFPAPYRQAAAALLEGIESRVVGGLQGVVRALLNAAPSLLSLFIAPWIAYFLVRDARRIRHAVFSLVPTRWHEELREWLWRADGVLAGFLRGQLIVAAVVGLLAFSVMTAFGLGYGVLVGLLAALTDAVPLVGPFIGAMPAVLVASTQSMTTAA
;
A
#
# COMPACT_ATOMS: atom_id res chain seq x y z
N THR A 1 -8.86 45.25 -31.92
CA THR A 1 -8.67 44.09 -32.82
C THR A 1 -9.42 42.82 -32.40
N LEU A 2 -10.25 42.84 -31.34
CA LEU A 2 -11.06 41.70 -30.88
C LEU A 2 -12.50 41.64 -31.43
N GLY A 3 -13.00 42.71 -32.06
CA GLY A 3 -14.38 42.78 -32.59
C GLY A 3 -14.61 42.13 -33.97
N HIS A 4 -13.58 41.54 -34.58
CA HIS A 4 -13.67 40.95 -35.92
C HIS A 4 -13.99 39.45 -35.91
N TYR A 5 -13.72 38.76 -34.81
CA TYR A 5 -13.98 37.31 -34.67
C TYR A 5 -15.44 37.01 -34.30
N ASP A 6 -16.08 37.91 -33.54
CA ASP A 6 -17.47 37.74 -33.10
C ASP A 6 -18.47 37.73 -34.28
N ARG A 7 -18.18 38.52 -35.33
CA ARG A 7 -19.03 38.64 -36.54
C ARG A 7 -19.05 37.42 -37.46
N ILE A 8 -18.03 36.55 -37.40
CA ILE A 8 -17.92 35.40 -38.31
C ILE A 8 -18.74 34.21 -37.75
N ILE A 9 -18.85 34.10 -36.43
CA ILE A 9 -19.65 33.04 -35.78
C ILE A 9 -21.16 33.35 -35.85
N THR A 10 -21.57 34.63 -35.90
CA THR A 10 -22.99 35.03 -35.93
C THR A 10 -23.68 34.90 -37.29
N ARG A 11 -22.94 34.75 -38.41
CA ARG A 11 -23.53 34.73 -39.77
C ARG A 11 -23.75 33.34 -40.38
N GLY A 12 -23.36 32.25 -39.72
CA GLY A 12 -23.75 30.90 -40.12
C GLY A 12 -25.03 30.47 -39.42
N THR A 13 -26.19 30.62 -40.07
CA THR A 13 -27.49 30.11 -39.60
C THR A 13 -27.56 28.58 -39.71
N PHE A 14 -26.76 27.87 -38.91
CA PHE A 14 -26.98 26.44 -38.69
C PHE A 14 -28.29 26.26 -37.89
N PRO A 15 -29.24 25.43 -38.36
CA PRO A 15 -30.48 25.17 -37.63
C PRO A 15 -30.19 24.73 -36.18
N ALA A 16 -31.01 25.18 -35.22
CA ALA A 16 -30.87 24.89 -33.78
C ALA A 16 -30.42 23.46 -33.42
N PRO A 17 -30.94 22.38 -34.04
CA PRO A 17 -30.47 21.01 -33.78
C PRO A 17 -28.98 20.77 -34.07
N TYR A 18 -28.40 21.41 -35.10
CA TYR A 18 -26.98 21.25 -35.42
C TYR A 18 -26.07 21.98 -34.43
N ARG A 19 -26.51 23.10 -33.85
CA ARG A 19 -25.75 23.83 -32.82
C ARG A 19 -25.71 23.06 -31.50
N GLN A 20 -26.83 22.44 -31.13
CA GLN A 20 -26.92 21.60 -29.94
C GLN A 20 -26.10 20.31 -30.10
N ALA A 21 -26.12 19.69 -31.30
CA ALA A 21 -25.29 18.54 -31.60
C ALA A 21 -23.79 18.87 -31.57
N ALA A 22 -23.37 20.02 -32.13
CA ALA A 22 -21.98 20.47 -32.07
C ALA A 22 -21.53 20.77 -30.63
N ALA A 23 -22.36 21.44 -29.83
CA ALA A 23 -22.07 21.71 -28.41
C ALA A 23 -21.96 20.40 -27.60
N ALA A 24 -22.90 19.47 -27.77
CA ALA A 24 -22.87 18.18 -27.08
C ALA A 24 -21.64 17.32 -27.45
N LEU A 25 -21.17 17.38 -28.71
CA LEU A 25 -19.94 16.72 -29.14
C LEU A 25 -18.69 17.37 -28.52
N LEU A 26 -18.66 18.71 -28.45
CA LEU A 26 -17.55 19.44 -27.83
C LEU A 26 -17.47 19.16 -26.32
N GLU A 27 -18.60 19.19 -25.61
CA GLU A 27 -18.69 18.82 -24.19
C GLU A 27 -18.34 17.35 -23.95
N GLY A 28 -18.74 16.46 -24.88
CA GLY A 28 -18.38 15.04 -24.85
C GLY A 28 -16.87 14.81 -25.00
N ILE A 29 -16.21 15.51 -25.93
CA ILE A 29 -14.76 15.42 -26.12
C ILE A 29 -14.03 16.03 -24.93
N GLU A 30 -14.46 17.20 -24.46
CA GLU A 30 -13.89 17.87 -23.30
C GLU A 30 -13.95 16.99 -22.05
N SER A 31 -15.11 16.40 -21.75
CA SER A 31 -15.28 15.52 -20.59
C SER A 31 -14.45 14.24 -20.68
N ARG A 32 -14.24 13.67 -21.88
CA ARG A 32 -13.36 12.50 -22.08
C ARG A 32 -11.88 12.86 -21.92
N VAL A 33 -11.45 14.00 -22.45
CA VAL A 33 -10.06 14.46 -22.34
C VAL A 33 -9.73 14.83 -20.90
N VAL A 34 -10.59 15.63 -20.25
CA VAL A 34 -10.41 16.03 -18.85
C VAL A 34 -10.51 14.81 -17.92
N GLY A 35 -11.49 13.92 -18.14
CA GLY A 35 -11.64 12.69 -17.35
C GLY A 35 -10.45 11.74 -17.52
N GLY A 36 -9.93 11.59 -18.74
CA GLY A 36 -8.74 10.78 -19.02
C GLY A 36 -7.48 11.34 -18.36
N LEU A 37 -7.25 12.65 -18.46
CA LEU A 37 -6.14 13.34 -17.80
C LEU A 37 -6.22 13.19 -16.28
N GLN A 38 -7.40 13.40 -15.70
CA GLN A 38 -7.62 13.18 -14.27
C GLN A 38 -7.39 11.72 -13.87
N GLY A 39 -7.78 10.76 -14.73
CA GLY A 39 -7.55 9.33 -14.52
C GLY A 39 -6.06 8.99 -14.47
N VAL A 40 -5.26 9.51 -15.41
CA VAL A 40 -3.80 9.30 -15.44
C VAL A 40 -3.14 9.93 -14.22
N VAL A 41 -3.50 11.18 -13.88
CA VAL A 41 -2.97 11.85 -12.68
C VAL A 41 -3.30 11.04 -11.43
N ARG A 42 -4.55 10.58 -11.27
CA ARG A 42 -4.95 9.74 -10.13
C ARG A 42 -4.20 8.42 -10.10
N ALA A 43 -4.03 7.75 -11.25
CA ALA A 43 -3.27 6.51 -11.33
C ALA A 43 -1.81 6.71 -10.89
N LEU A 44 -1.16 7.78 -11.33
CA LEU A 44 0.20 8.12 -10.92
C LEU A 44 0.29 8.46 -9.43
N LEU A 45 -0.64 9.29 -8.92
CA LEU A 45 -0.70 9.66 -7.51
C LEU A 45 -0.93 8.45 -6.60
N ASN A 46 -1.71 7.47 -7.05
CA ASN A 46 -2.00 6.26 -6.29
C ASN A 46 -0.91 5.18 -6.43
N ALA A 47 -0.25 5.11 -7.59
CA ALA A 47 0.81 4.13 -7.85
C ALA A 47 2.15 4.55 -7.22
N ALA A 48 2.45 5.86 -7.19
CA ALA A 48 3.74 6.36 -6.71
C ALA A 48 4.06 5.93 -5.26
N PRO A 49 3.14 6.03 -4.27
CA PRO A 49 3.41 5.56 -2.91
C PRO A 49 3.66 4.06 -2.84
N SER A 50 2.90 3.26 -3.60
CA SER A 50 3.03 1.80 -3.63
C SER A 50 4.34 1.33 -4.27
N LEU A 51 4.77 2.00 -5.35
CA LEU A 51 6.06 1.73 -5.98
C LEU A 51 7.21 2.14 -5.06
N LEU A 52 7.09 3.30 -4.42
CA LEU A 52 8.09 3.78 -3.49
C LEU A 52 8.23 2.83 -2.28
N SER A 53 7.11 2.40 -1.69
CA SER A 53 7.13 1.48 -0.55
C SER A 53 7.72 0.12 -0.92
N LEU A 54 7.48 -0.38 -2.14
CA LEU A 54 8.06 -1.62 -2.64
C LEU A 54 9.60 -1.61 -2.63
N PHE A 55 10.24 -0.47 -2.85
CA PHE A 55 11.72 -0.35 -2.82
C PHE A 55 12.25 0.12 -1.47
N ILE A 56 11.60 1.11 -0.85
CA ILE A 56 12.05 1.69 0.43
C ILE A 56 11.90 0.67 1.56
N ALA A 57 10.79 -0.08 1.62
CA ALA A 57 10.56 -1.02 2.71
C ALA A 57 11.66 -2.10 2.81
N PRO A 58 12.03 -2.85 1.75
CA PRO A 58 13.11 -3.82 1.83
C PRO A 58 14.48 -3.16 2.07
N TRP A 59 14.69 -1.95 1.55
CA TRP A 59 15.90 -1.18 1.82
C TRP A 59 16.04 -0.85 3.31
N ILE A 60 15.01 -0.26 3.93
CA ILE A 60 14.98 0.03 5.37
C ILE A 60 15.12 -1.25 6.17
N ALA A 61 14.39 -2.32 5.81
CA ALA A 61 14.47 -3.61 6.48
C ALA A 61 15.91 -4.16 6.45
N TYR A 62 16.59 -4.08 5.30
CA TYR A 62 18.00 -4.47 5.18
C TYR A 62 18.89 -3.68 6.15
N PHE A 63 18.74 -2.35 6.21
CA PHE A 63 19.52 -1.51 7.14
C PHE A 63 19.21 -1.82 8.60
N LEU A 64 17.94 -2.00 8.95
CA LEU A 64 17.52 -2.37 10.30
C LEU A 64 18.13 -3.70 10.76
N VAL A 65 18.16 -4.71 9.88
CA VAL A 65 18.76 -6.02 10.18
C VAL A 65 20.28 -5.91 10.27
N ARG A 66 20.92 -5.21 9.32
CA ARG A 66 22.38 -5.01 9.28
C ARG A 66 22.89 -4.30 10.53
N ASP A 67 22.24 -3.22 10.93
CA ASP A 67 22.65 -2.37 12.05
C ASP A 67 21.89 -2.68 13.35
N ALA A 68 21.19 -3.82 13.42
CA ALA A 68 20.38 -4.22 14.58
C ALA A 68 21.14 -4.14 15.91
N ARG A 69 22.42 -4.54 15.94
CA ARG A 69 23.27 -4.44 17.14
C ARG A 69 23.47 -2.99 17.58
N ARG A 70 23.77 -2.10 16.63
CA ARG A 70 23.98 -0.67 16.92
C ARG A 70 22.69 -0.02 17.42
N ILE A 71 21.55 -0.36 16.80
CA ILE A 71 20.23 0.11 17.21
C ILE A 71 19.91 -0.36 18.63
N ARG A 72 20.15 -1.64 18.95
CA ARG A 72 19.99 -2.17 20.31
C ARG A 72 20.83 -1.40 21.31
N HIS A 73 22.12 -1.19 21.06
CA HIS A 73 22.98 -0.41 21.95
C HIS A 73 22.50 1.04 22.15
N ALA A 74 22.06 1.71 21.08
CA ALA A 74 21.49 3.05 21.16
C ALA A 74 20.23 3.08 22.04
N VAL A 75 19.32 2.12 21.87
CA VAL A 75 18.12 1.99 22.70
C VAL A 75 18.48 1.78 24.17
N PHE A 76 19.41 0.88 24.49
CA PHE A 76 19.86 0.67 25.88
C PHE A 76 20.52 1.91 26.49
N SER A 77 21.23 2.73 25.70
CA SER A 77 21.85 3.97 26.19
C SER A 77 20.86 5.08 26.54
N LEU A 78 19.65 5.05 25.98
CA LEU A 78 18.58 6.03 26.25
C LEU A 78 17.75 5.66 27.48
N VAL A 79 17.76 4.38 27.88
CA VAL A 79 16.95 3.85 28.98
C VAL A 79 17.79 3.82 30.27
N PRO A 80 17.27 4.22 31.44
CA PRO A 80 18.02 4.11 32.69
C PRO A 80 18.41 2.67 33.02
N THR A 81 19.58 2.47 33.66
CA THR A 81 20.14 1.13 33.98
C THR A 81 19.17 0.22 34.71
N ARG A 82 18.32 0.78 35.58
CA ARG A 82 17.31 0.05 36.36
C ARG A 82 16.24 -0.69 35.53
N TRP A 83 16.01 -0.31 34.26
CA TRP A 83 15.01 -0.94 33.37
C TRP A 83 15.64 -1.84 32.30
N HIS A 84 16.97 -2.04 32.32
CA HIS A 84 17.65 -2.80 31.27
C HIS A 84 17.23 -4.27 31.24
N GLU A 85 17.00 -4.87 32.40
CA GLU A 85 16.60 -6.27 32.49
C GLU A 85 15.20 -6.49 31.91
N GLU A 86 14.23 -5.66 32.32
CA GLU A 86 12.89 -5.64 31.75
C GLU A 86 12.93 -5.44 30.24
N LEU A 87 13.63 -4.41 29.76
CA LEU A 87 13.73 -4.11 28.32
C LEU A 87 14.31 -5.29 27.52
N ARG A 88 15.31 -5.98 28.07
CA ARG A 88 15.89 -7.18 27.45
C ARG A 88 14.86 -8.30 27.35
N GLU A 89 14.06 -8.51 28.40
CA GLU A 89 13.01 -9.52 28.40
C GLU A 89 11.91 -9.20 27.38
N TRP A 90 11.49 -7.93 27.29
CA TRP A 90 10.55 -7.46 26.27
C TRP A 90 11.06 -7.70 24.84
N LEU A 91 12.33 -7.35 24.56
CA LEU A 91 12.95 -7.59 23.25
C LEU A 91 13.00 -9.08 22.91
N TRP A 92 13.32 -9.94 23.88
CA TRP A 92 13.33 -11.39 23.68
C TRP A 92 11.96 -11.97 23.36
N ARG A 93 10.92 -11.53 24.08
CA ARG A 93 9.53 -11.94 23.79
C ARG A 93 9.09 -11.45 22.42
N ALA A 94 9.42 -10.21 22.07
CA ALA A 94 9.10 -9.64 20.76
C ALA A 94 9.78 -10.41 19.61
N ASP A 95 11.07 -10.76 19.75
CA ASP A 95 11.79 -11.59 18.78
C ASP A 95 11.09 -12.94 18.58
N GLY A 96 10.61 -13.58 19.67
CA GLY A 96 9.86 -14.84 19.60
C GLY A 96 8.52 -14.74 18.88
N VAL A 97 7.73 -13.71 19.19
CA VAL A 97 6.44 -13.45 18.52
C VAL A 97 6.65 -13.16 17.04
N LEU A 98 7.62 -12.33 16.70
CA LEU A 98 7.93 -11.97 15.31
C LEU A 98 8.40 -13.20 14.51
N ALA A 99 9.25 -14.04 15.11
CA ALA A 99 9.70 -15.29 14.48
C ALA A 99 8.53 -16.27 14.27
N GLY A 100 7.62 -16.39 15.23
CA GLY A 100 6.41 -17.20 15.10
C GLY A 100 5.49 -16.70 13.98
N PHE A 101 5.27 -15.39 13.93
CA PHE A 101 4.48 -14.75 12.88
C PHE A 101 5.08 -14.96 11.48
N LEU A 102 6.39 -14.74 11.31
CA LEU A 102 7.07 -14.95 10.03
C LEU A 102 6.96 -16.40 9.55
N ARG A 103 7.11 -17.38 10.45
CA ARG A 103 6.89 -18.79 10.12
C ARG A 103 5.45 -19.06 9.69
N GLY A 104 4.48 -18.51 10.41
CA GLY A 104 3.06 -18.59 10.05
C GLY A 104 2.78 -18.00 8.67
N GLN A 105 3.32 -16.81 8.38
CA GLN A 105 3.14 -16.13 7.10
C GLN A 105 3.71 -16.95 5.93
N LEU A 106 4.87 -17.57 6.10
CA LEU A 106 5.45 -18.44 5.07
C LEU A 106 4.57 -19.66 4.78
N ILE A 107 3.94 -20.24 5.81
CA ILE A 107 2.99 -21.35 5.65
C ILE A 107 1.75 -20.86 4.89
N VAL A 108 1.19 -19.72 5.28
CA VAL A 108 0.01 -19.12 4.63
C VAL A 108 0.31 -18.85 3.15
N ALA A 109 1.43 -18.18 2.85
CA ALA A 109 1.87 -17.90 1.49
C ALA A 109 2.04 -19.17 0.65
N ALA A 110 2.61 -20.24 1.22
CA ALA A 110 2.73 -21.52 0.54
C ALA A 110 1.35 -22.14 0.24
N VAL A 111 0.42 -22.11 1.20
CA VAL A 111 -0.95 -22.59 1.00
C VAL A 111 -1.67 -21.79 -0.08
N VAL A 112 -1.58 -20.45 -0.05
CA VAL A 112 -2.17 -19.57 -1.06
C VAL A 112 -1.61 -19.86 -2.45
N GLY A 113 -0.29 -20.01 -2.58
CA GLY A 113 0.35 -20.37 -3.85
C GLY A 113 -0.09 -21.72 -4.40
N LEU A 114 -0.18 -22.74 -3.52
CA LEU A 114 -0.67 -24.07 -3.90
C LEU A 114 -2.14 -24.03 -4.34
N LEU A 115 -2.98 -23.27 -3.64
CA LEU A 115 -4.38 -23.09 -4.03
C LEU A 115 -4.50 -22.39 -5.39
N ALA A 116 -3.76 -21.30 -5.61
CA ALA A 116 -3.75 -20.57 -6.88
C ALA A 116 -3.25 -21.46 -8.04
N PHE A 117 -2.21 -22.26 -7.82
CA PHE A 117 -1.74 -23.28 -8.76
C PHE A 117 -2.84 -24.30 -9.09
N SER A 118 -3.51 -24.82 -8.06
CA SER A 118 -4.53 -25.87 -8.19
C SER A 118 -5.74 -25.35 -8.98
N VAL A 119 -6.19 -24.14 -8.68
CA VAL A 119 -7.28 -23.48 -9.42
C VAL A 119 -6.89 -23.29 -10.89
N MET A 120 -5.76 -22.65 -11.19
CA MET A 120 -5.32 -22.44 -12.58
C MET A 120 -5.23 -23.75 -13.37
N THR A 121 -4.67 -24.79 -12.75
CA THR A 121 -4.54 -26.11 -13.37
C THR A 121 -5.90 -26.77 -13.60
N ALA A 122 -6.84 -26.65 -12.64
CA ALA A 122 -8.19 -27.18 -12.77
C ALA A 122 -8.99 -26.52 -13.90
N PHE A 123 -8.74 -25.24 -14.18
CA PHE A 123 -9.33 -24.50 -15.30
C PHE A 123 -8.61 -24.73 -16.65
N GLY A 124 -7.57 -25.57 -16.69
CA GLY A 124 -6.82 -25.88 -17.91
C GLY A 124 -5.91 -24.75 -18.39
N LEU A 125 -5.54 -23.81 -17.50
CA LEU A 125 -4.70 -22.67 -17.83
C LEU A 125 -3.21 -23.06 -17.65
N GLY A 126 -2.42 -22.97 -18.73
CA GLY A 126 -1.02 -23.41 -18.78
C GLY A 126 -0.02 -22.60 -17.92
N TYR A 127 -0.49 -21.63 -17.14
CA TYR A 127 0.35 -20.74 -16.33
C TYR A 127 0.22 -20.96 -14.82
N GLY A 128 -0.41 -22.06 -14.38
CA GLY A 128 -0.70 -22.30 -12.96
C GLY A 128 0.54 -22.25 -12.07
N VAL A 129 1.68 -22.80 -12.51
CA VAL A 129 2.94 -22.79 -11.73
C VAL A 129 3.42 -21.35 -11.52
N LEU A 130 3.45 -20.55 -12.59
CA LEU A 130 3.89 -19.16 -12.54
C LEU A 130 2.97 -18.33 -11.64
N VAL A 131 1.65 -18.46 -11.82
CA VAL A 131 0.65 -17.74 -11.03
C VAL A 131 0.71 -18.14 -9.56
N GLY A 132 0.83 -19.43 -9.26
CA GLY A 132 0.96 -19.92 -7.89
C GLY A 132 2.22 -19.41 -7.18
N LEU A 133 3.36 -19.42 -7.86
CA LEU A 133 4.60 -18.84 -7.35
C LEU A 133 4.50 -17.34 -7.11
N LEU A 134 3.93 -16.59 -8.06
CA LEU A 134 3.73 -15.15 -7.90
C LEU A 134 2.80 -14.84 -6.73
N ALA A 135 1.70 -15.59 -6.59
CA ALA A 135 0.75 -15.45 -5.49
C ALA A 135 1.42 -15.72 -4.13
N ALA A 136 2.17 -16.82 -4.00
CA ALA A 136 2.93 -17.09 -2.79
C ALA A 136 3.96 -15.98 -2.47
N LEU A 137 4.71 -15.51 -3.48
CA LEU A 137 5.74 -14.50 -3.28
C LEU A 137 5.16 -13.15 -2.86
N THR A 138 4.04 -12.75 -3.47
CA THR A 138 3.34 -11.50 -3.11
C THR A 138 2.68 -11.59 -1.75
N ASP A 139 2.12 -12.74 -1.38
CA ASP A 139 1.49 -12.94 -0.06
C ASP A 139 2.53 -13.09 1.07
N ALA A 140 3.76 -13.54 0.76
CA ALA A 140 4.83 -13.68 1.75
C ALA A 140 5.30 -12.34 2.36
N VAL A 141 4.95 -11.18 1.78
CA VAL A 141 5.33 -9.86 2.29
C VAL A 141 4.19 -9.26 3.14
N PRO A 142 4.27 -9.32 4.49
CA PRO A 142 3.23 -8.81 5.36
C PRO A 142 3.35 -7.28 5.51
N LEU A 143 2.48 -6.53 4.84
CA LEU A 143 2.55 -5.05 4.83
C LEU A 143 1.88 -4.38 6.03
N VAL A 144 0.90 -5.02 6.69
CA VAL A 144 -0.02 -4.30 7.61
C VAL A 144 -0.33 -5.04 8.92
N GLY A 145 -0.29 -6.38 8.92
CA GLY A 145 -0.81 -7.22 10.02
C GLY A 145 -0.23 -6.91 11.41
N PRO A 146 1.10 -6.84 11.60
CA PRO A 146 1.69 -6.58 12.92
C PRO A 146 1.37 -5.20 13.47
N PHE A 147 1.28 -4.17 12.62
CA PHE A 147 0.99 -2.79 13.05
C PHE A 147 -0.46 -2.63 13.53
N ILE A 148 -1.42 -3.24 12.82
CA ILE A 148 -2.82 -3.24 13.26
C ILE A 148 -2.98 -4.06 14.54
N GLY A 149 -2.29 -5.19 14.68
CA GLY A 149 -2.32 -5.99 15.91
C GLY A 149 -1.67 -5.29 17.12
N ALA A 150 -0.65 -4.46 16.87
CA ALA A 150 0.00 -3.69 17.92
C ALA A 150 -0.87 -2.56 18.47
N MET A 151 -1.70 -1.91 17.64
CA MET A 151 -2.59 -0.83 18.07
C MET A 151 -3.48 -1.16 19.29
N PRO A 152 -4.31 -2.23 19.27
CA PRO A 152 -5.15 -2.58 20.41
C PRO A 152 -4.31 -3.04 21.62
N ALA A 153 -3.17 -3.71 21.40
CA ALA A 153 -2.27 -4.10 22.48
C ALA A 153 -1.69 -2.88 23.22
N VAL A 154 -1.25 -1.86 22.48
CA VAL A 154 -0.77 -0.59 23.04
C VAL A 154 -1.89 0.16 23.75
N LEU A 155 -3.09 0.19 23.18
CA LEU A 155 -4.26 0.82 23.81
C LEU A 155 -4.60 0.16 25.14
N VAL A 156 -4.66 -1.17 25.19
CA VAL A 156 -4.91 -1.92 26.44
C VAL A 156 -3.78 -1.75 27.45
N ALA A 157 -2.51 -1.73 27.01
CA ALA A 157 -1.39 -1.49 27.91
C ALA A 157 -1.45 -0.09 28.54
N SER A 158 -1.85 0.93 27.77
CA SER A 158 -1.98 2.30 28.25
C SER A 158 -3.08 2.45 29.30
N THR A 159 -4.20 1.71 29.17
CA THR A 159 -5.28 1.76 30.17
C THR A 159 -4.90 1.04 31.46
N GLN A 160 -4.21 -0.11 31.38
CA GLN A 160 -3.76 -0.83 32.58
C GLN A 160 -2.70 -0.05 33.36
N SER A 161 -1.74 0.59 32.68
CA SER A 161 -0.72 1.42 33.34
C SER A 161 -1.33 2.60 34.10
N MET A 162 -2.45 3.15 33.65
CA MET A 162 -3.12 4.28 34.30
C MET A 162 -3.88 3.84 35.56
N THR A 163 -4.39 2.61 35.59
CA THR A 163 -5.12 2.04 36.73
C THR A 163 -4.20 1.49 37.83
N THR A 164 -2.98 1.05 37.51
CA THR A 164 -2.03 0.55 38.53
C THR A 164 -1.26 1.68 39.24
N ALA A 165 -1.29 2.90 38.70
CA ALA A 165 -0.60 4.07 39.25
C ALA A 165 -1.49 5.04 40.07
N ALA A 166 -2.79 4.75 40.21
CA ALA A 166 -3.76 5.54 40.97
C ALA A 166 -4.26 4.73 42.18
#